data_AF-A0A2N4UY92-F1
#
_entry.id   AF-A0A2N4UY92-F1
#
_cell.length_a   1.000
_cell.length_b   1.000
_cell.length_c   1.000
_cell.angle_alpha   90.00
_cell.angle_beta   90.00
_cell.angle_gamma   90.00
#
_symmetry.space_group_name_H-M   'P 1'
#
loop_
_entity.id
_entity.type
_entity.pdbx_description
1 polymer ?
#
loop_
_entity_poly.entity_id
_entity_poly.type
_entity_poly.pdbx_seq_one_letter_code
_entity_poly.pdbx_strand_id
1 'polypeptide(L)'
;MAKFGIVALIGLLFTAGCSVGEPVRISANGMVKWTGGHTEGMHISQTGSSITFANYSNEVGATALVIFARIDSAKNDNCEYFYVETAVKKRLKVCETGEVTLFNRGKVVKVGHMVKSRY
;
A
#
# COMPACT_ATOMS: atom_id res chain seq x y z
N MET A 1 42.52 57.49 -17.27
CA MET A 1 41.12 57.21 -17.65
C MET A 1 40.76 55.83 -17.12
N ALA A 2 39.75 55.77 -16.26
CA ALA A 2 39.26 54.56 -15.62
C ALA A 2 38.34 53.76 -16.55
N LYS A 3 38.37 52.42 -16.45
CA LYS A 3 37.18 51.56 -16.50
C LYS A 3 37.56 50.11 -16.22
N PHE A 4 37.51 49.74 -14.95
CA PHE A 4 37.25 48.36 -14.52
C PHE A 4 35.74 48.14 -14.58
N GLY A 5 35.31 47.02 -15.16
CA GLY A 5 33.91 46.59 -15.13
C GLY A 5 33.68 45.50 -16.18
N ILE A 6 32.96 44.42 -15.96
CA ILE A 6 32.15 43.95 -14.83
C ILE A 6 32.26 42.41 -14.89
N VAL A 7 32.58 41.77 -13.77
CA VAL A 7 32.49 40.31 -13.63
C VAL A 7 31.01 39.94 -13.62
N ALA A 8 30.51 39.35 -14.70
CA ALA A 8 29.14 38.85 -14.76
C ALA A 8 29.06 37.51 -14.01
N LEU A 9 28.40 37.55 -12.86
CA LEU A 9 28.04 36.40 -12.02
C LEU A 9 27.34 35.31 -12.84
N ILE A 10 27.89 34.10 -12.79
CA ILE A 10 27.21 32.88 -13.21
C ILE A 10 26.16 32.57 -12.14
N GLY A 11 24.91 32.94 -12.40
CA GLY A 11 23.76 32.54 -11.59
C GLY A 11 23.40 31.08 -11.89
N LEU A 12 23.95 30.13 -11.13
CA LEU A 12 23.42 28.77 -11.06
C LEU A 12 22.04 28.81 -10.40
N LEU A 13 20.99 28.78 -11.21
CA LEU A 13 19.64 28.43 -10.78
C LEU A 13 19.64 26.96 -10.37
N PHE A 14 19.85 26.69 -9.08
CA PHE A 14 19.50 25.41 -8.48
C PHE A 14 17.98 25.28 -8.50
N THR A 15 17.44 24.68 -9.56
CA THR A 15 16.10 24.09 -9.51
C THR A 15 16.19 22.89 -8.58
N ALA A 16 15.98 23.13 -7.28
CA ALA A 16 15.62 22.08 -6.35
C ALA A 16 14.21 21.60 -6.74
N GLY A 17 14.15 20.73 -7.75
CA GLY A 17 12.95 19.95 -8.00
C GLY A 17 12.71 19.13 -6.75
N CYS A 18 11.63 19.42 -6.03
CA CYS A 18 11.11 18.52 -5.02
C CYS A 18 10.70 17.24 -5.75
N SER A 19 11.62 16.29 -5.89
CA SER A 19 11.24 14.91 -6.03
C SER A 19 10.57 14.54 -4.71
N VAL A 20 9.26 14.75 -4.66
CA VAL A 20 8.43 14.12 -3.63
C VAL A 20 8.60 12.64 -3.90
N GLY A 21 9.57 12.03 -3.22
CA GLY A 21 9.91 10.63 -3.39
C GLY A 21 8.63 9.83 -3.27
N GLU A 22 8.34 9.04 -4.31
CA GLU A 22 7.10 8.29 -4.34
C GLU A 22 7.04 7.44 -3.07
N PRO A 23 5.94 7.52 -2.29
CA PRO A 23 5.91 6.88 -0.98
C PRO A 23 6.16 5.40 -1.14
N VAL A 24 7.11 4.85 -0.38
CA VAL A 24 7.39 3.40 -0.36
C VAL A 24 6.05 2.67 -0.19
N ARG A 25 5.67 1.92 -1.23
CA ARG A 25 4.41 1.17 -1.29
C ARG A 25 4.66 -0.25 -0.84
N ILE A 26 3.73 -0.83 -0.09
CA ILE A 26 3.76 -2.26 0.21
C ILE A 26 3.44 -3.00 -1.10
N SER A 27 4.49 -3.37 -1.83
CA SER A 27 4.42 -4.14 -3.06
C SER A 27 4.83 -5.58 -2.79
N ALA A 28 3.92 -6.36 -2.21
CA ALA A 28 4.15 -7.77 -1.95
C ALA A 28 2.89 -8.59 -2.21
N ASN A 29 2.91 -9.36 -3.30
CA ASN A 29 1.96 -10.46 -3.51
C ASN A 29 2.33 -11.60 -2.57
N GLY A 30 1.32 -12.30 -2.04
CA GLY A 30 1.58 -13.42 -1.15
C GLY A 30 0.32 -14.00 -0.55
N MET A 31 0.50 -14.65 0.60
CA MET A 31 -0.59 -15.24 1.36
C MET A 31 -0.72 -14.49 2.69
N VAL A 32 -1.94 -14.28 3.17
CA VAL A 32 -2.17 -13.80 4.55
C VAL A 32 -2.57 -15.00 5.39
N LYS A 33 -1.77 -15.31 6.41
CA LYS A 33 -2.12 -16.30 7.43
C LYS A 33 -2.80 -15.58 8.59
N TRP A 34 -4.09 -15.83 8.73
CA TRP A 34 -4.90 -15.28 9.81
C TRP A 34 -4.63 -16.02 11.13
N THR A 35 -4.82 -15.33 12.26
CA THR A 35 -4.67 -15.93 13.60
C THR A 35 -5.60 -17.12 13.84
N GLY A 36 -6.72 -17.20 13.12
CA GLY A 36 -7.63 -18.36 13.13
C GLY A 36 -7.12 -19.59 12.37
N GLY A 37 -5.89 -19.58 11.83
CA GLY A 37 -5.27 -20.72 11.16
C GLY A 37 -5.53 -20.82 9.66
N HIS A 38 -6.52 -20.09 9.14
CA HIS A 38 -6.81 -20.03 7.71
C HIS A 38 -5.83 -19.12 6.96
N THR A 39 -5.52 -19.49 5.72
CA THR A 39 -4.63 -18.72 4.84
C THR A 39 -5.41 -18.27 3.61
N GLU A 40 -5.29 -17.01 3.22
CA GLU A 40 -5.97 -16.43 2.06
C GLU A 40 -4.96 -15.81 1.10
N GLY A 41 -5.16 -16.02 -0.21
CA GLY A 41 -4.33 -15.38 -1.25
C GLY A 41 -4.58 -13.88 -1.28
N MET A 42 -3.49 -13.11 -1.32
CA MET A 42 -3.53 -11.65 -1.39
C MET A 42 -2.74 -11.17 -2.59
N HIS A 43 -3.43 -10.48 -3.49
CA HIS A 43 -2.84 -9.84 -4.65
C HIS A 43 -2.90 -8.32 -4.49
N ILE A 44 -1.77 -7.67 -4.68
CA ILE A 44 -1.66 -6.21 -4.71
C ILE A 44 -1.47 -5.81 -6.17
N SER A 45 -2.31 -4.89 -6.65
CA SER A 45 -2.17 -4.30 -7.99
C SER A 45 -0.76 -3.73 -8.21
N GLN A 46 -0.32 -3.65 -9.47
CA GLN A 46 1.02 -3.12 -9.81
C GLN A 46 1.26 -1.72 -9.27
N THR A 47 0.23 -0.89 -9.19
CA THR A 47 0.31 0.48 -8.65
C THR A 47 0.19 0.52 -7.13
N GLY A 48 -0.15 -0.60 -6.47
CA GLY A 48 -0.49 -0.64 -5.05
C GLY A 48 -1.87 -0.09 -4.70
N SER A 49 -2.60 0.47 -5.67
CA SER A 49 -3.88 1.18 -5.47
C SER A 49 -5.00 0.28 -4.94
N SER A 50 -4.93 -1.01 -5.20
CA SER A 50 -5.89 -2.00 -4.70
C SER A 50 -5.23 -3.29 -4.22
N ILE A 51 -5.92 -3.93 -3.26
CA ILE A 51 -5.63 -5.27 -2.74
C ILE A 51 -6.85 -6.14 -3.00
N THR A 52 -6.61 -7.37 -3.39
CA THR A 52 -7.63 -8.34 -3.68
C THR A 52 -7.41 -9.61 -2.88
N PHE A 53 -8.47 -10.06 -2.21
CA PHE A 53 -8.54 -11.39 -1.62
C PHE A 53 -9.43 -12.25 -2.50
N ALA A 54 -8.85 -13.28 -3.09
CA ALA A 54 -9.57 -14.43 -3.60
C ALA A 54 -8.66 -15.64 -3.60
N ASN A 55 -9.29 -16.79 -3.41
CA ASN A 55 -8.69 -18.06 -3.76
C ASN A 55 -8.24 -17.96 -5.23
N TYR A 56 -6.94 -18.07 -5.47
CA TYR A 56 -6.38 -18.28 -6.80
C TYR A 56 -6.68 -19.73 -7.23
N SER A 57 -7.91 -20.22 -7.03
CA SER A 57 -8.35 -21.57 -7.37
C SER A 57 -9.51 -21.49 -8.37
N ASN A 58 -9.42 -22.27 -9.43
CA ASN A 58 -10.48 -22.43 -10.44
C ASN A 58 -11.63 -23.32 -9.91
N GLU A 59 -11.89 -23.32 -8.60
CA GLU A 59 -12.84 -24.23 -7.96
C GLU A 59 -14.25 -23.63 -8.00
N VAL A 60 -15.20 -24.43 -8.48
CA VAL A 60 -16.62 -24.08 -8.46
C VAL A 60 -17.10 -23.98 -7.01
N GLY A 61 -17.57 -22.79 -6.60
CA GLY A 61 -17.99 -22.49 -5.23
C GLY A 61 -17.01 -21.64 -4.41
N ALA A 62 -15.92 -21.15 -5.02
CA ALA A 62 -14.97 -20.27 -4.35
C ALA A 62 -15.62 -18.99 -3.77
N THR A 63 -15.13 -18.58 -2.61
CA THR A 63 -15.57 -17.36 -1.91
C THR A 63 -15.40 -16.12 -2.79
N ALA A 64 -16.35 -15.18 -2.71
CA ALA A 64 -16.36 -13.97 -3.52
C ALA A 64 -15.05 -13.16 -3.41
N LEU A 65 -14.55 -12.71 -4.57
CA LEU A 65 -13.45 -11.76 -4.71
C LEU A 65 -13.75 -10.49 -3.90
N VAL A 66 -12.90 -10.15 -2.94
CA VAL A 66 -13.01 -8.90 -2.18
C VAL A 66 -11.91 -7.96 -2.61
N ILE A 67 -12.30 -6.81 -3.17
CA ILE A 67 -11.39 -5.75 -3.60
C ILE A 67 -11.39 -4.64 -2.56
N PHE A 68 -10.19 -4.26 -2.14
CA PHE A 68 -9.89 -3.20 -1.21
C PHE A 68 -9.15 -2.08 -1.94
N ALA A 69 -9.74 -0.89 -2.00
CA ALA A 69 -9.11 0.30 -2.55
C ALA A 69 -8.28 1.03 -1.48
N ARG A 70 -7.12 1.55 -1.85
CA ARG A 70 -6.21 2.28 -0.95
C ARG A 70 -6.81 3.61 -0.52
N ILE A 71 -6.48 4.03 0.69
CA ILE A 71 -6.77 5.37 1.22
C ILE A 71 -5.45 6.13 1.32
N ASP A 72 -5.13 6.94 0.31
CA ASP A 72 -3.83 7.62 0.23
C ASP A 72 -3.59 8.60 1.40
N SER A 73 -4.64 9.27 1.88
CA SER A 73 -4.56 10.23 2.98
C SER A 73 -4.49 9.62 4.37
N ALA A 74 -4.51 8.29 4.51
CA ALA A 74 -4.56 7.62 5.81
C ALA A 74 -3.27 6.87 6.16
N LYS A 75 -2.17 7.08 5.43
CA LYS A 75 -0.88 6.46 5.74
C LYS A 75 -0.37 6.97 7.09
N ASN A 76 -0.15 6.06 8.03
CA ASN A 76 0.43 6.35 9.33
C ASN A 76 1.36 5.20 9.75
N ASP A 77 2.48 5.52 10.39
CA ASP A 77 3.38 4.55 11.05
C ASP A 77 3.76 3.33 10.19
N ASN A 78 4.19 3.55 8.94
CA ASN A 78 4.57 2.49 7.98
C ASN A 78 3.44 1.48 7.65
N CYS A 79 2.18 1.86 7.87
CA CYS A 79 1.01 1.09 7.49
C CYS A 79 0.17 1.79 6.42
N GLU A 80 -0.36 0.98 5.51
CA GLU A 80 -1.29 1.37 4.45
C GLU A 80 -2.70 0.91 4.83
N TYR A 81 -3.68 1.76 4.52
CA TYR A 81 -5.09 1.49 4.81
C TYR A 81 -5.87 1.35 3.52
N PHE A 82 -6.81 0.42 3.53
CA PHE A 82 -7.68 0.12 2.42
C PHE A 82 -9.13 -0.03 2.88
N TYR A 83 -10.08 0.14 1.97
CA TYR A 83 -11.51 -0.01 2.24
C TYR A 83 -12.19 -0.76 1.09
N VAL A 84 -13.31 -1.40 1.39
CA VAL A 84 -14.15 -2.02 0.37
C VAL A 84 -15.23 -1.04 -0.04
N GLU A 85 -15.29 -0.63 -1.32
CA GLU A 85 -16.29 0.34 -1.80
C GLU A 85 -17.73 -0.16 -1.56
N THR A 86 -18.00 -1.43 -1.86
CA THR A 86 -19.31 -2.06 -1.66
C THR A 86 -19.65 -2.30 -0.18
N ALA A 87 -18.68 -2.14 0.72
CA ALA A 87 -18.84 -2.35 2.15
C ALA A 87 -17.93 -1.40 2.95
N VAL A 88 -18.13 -0.09 2.81
CA VAL A 88 -17.24 0.98 3.33
C VAL A 88 -16.87 0.90 4.82
N LYS A 89 -17.65 0.15 5.60
CA LYS A 89 -17.37 -0.12 7.03
C LYS A 89 -16.31 -1.20 7.24
N LYS A 90 -15.97 -1.97 6.21
CA LYS A 90 -14.86 -2.93 6.18
C LYS A 90 -13.59 -2.23 5.71
N ARG A 91 -12.54 -2.32 6.52
CA ARG A 91 -11.24 -1.72 6.22
C ARG A 91 -10.13 -2.73 6.47
N LEU A 92 -9.05 -2.60 5.74
CA LEU A 92 -7.84 -3.39 5.90
C LEU A 92 -6.70 -2.45 6.26
N LYS A 93 -5.87 -2.83 7.23
CA LYS A 93 -4.58 -2.20 7.51
C LYS A 93 -3.51 -3.21 7.17
N VAL A 94 -2.53 -2.83 6.37
CA VAL A 94 -1.36 -3.64 6.04
C VAL A 94 -0.13 -2.84 6.44
N CYS A 95 0.73 -3.39 7.27
CA CYS A 95 1.96 -2.73 7.72
C CYS A 95 3.19 -3.31 7.02
N GLU A 96 4.26 -2.53 6.92
CA GLU A 96 5.54 -2.97 6.33
C GLU A 96 6.12 -4.22 7.03
N THR A 97 5.82 -4.40 8.32
CA THR A 97 6.16 -5.61 9.09
C THR A 97 5.49 -6.89 8.57
N GLY A 98 4.54 -6.76 7.66
CA GLY A 98 3.68 -7.83 7.19
C GLY A 98 2.44 -8.05 8.05
N GLU A 99 2.22 -7.29 9.14
CA GLU A 99 0.96 -7.38 9.89
C GLU A 99 -0.23 -6.96 9.01
N VAL A 100 -1.28 -7.77 9.05
CA VAL A 100 -2.56 -7.49 8.35
C VAL A 100 -3.68 -7.48 9.37
N THR A 101 -4.44 -6.40 9.43
CA THR A 101 -5.60 -6.27 10.31
C THR A 101 -6.85 -5.95 9.52
N LEU A 102 -7.89 -6.75 9.68
CA LEU A 102 -9.22 -6.51 9.13
C LEU A 102 -10.10 -5.86 10.19
N PHE A 103 -10.73 -4.75 9.82
CA PHE A 103 -11.68 -4.01 10.62
C PHE A 103 -13.07 -4.12 10.02
N ASN A 104 -14.09 -4.15 10.88
CA ASN A 104 -15.48 -3.97 10.50
C ASN A 104 -16.14 -3.01 11.49
N ARG A 105 -16.68 -1.90 10.99
CA ARG A 105 -17.29 -0.83 11.81
C ARG A 105 -16.34 -0.32 12.92
N GLY A 106 -15.06 -0.15 12.58
CA GLY A 106 -14.03 0.34 13.50
C GLY A 106 -13.54 -0.70 14.53
N LYS A 107 -14.09 -1.91 14.56
CA LYS A 107 -13.62 -2.99 15.43
C LYS A 107 -12.69 -3.92 14.66
N VAL A 108 -11.63 -4.38 15.31
CA VAL A 108 -10.77 -5.45 14.77
C VAL A 108 -11.58 -6.75 14.74
N VAL A 109 -11.66 -7.38 13.57
CA VAL A 109 -12.36 -8.66 13.38
C VAL A 109 -11.43 -9.81 13.01
N LYS A 110 -10.31 -9.52 12.33
CA LYS A 110 -9.25 -10.51 12.09
C LYS A 110 -7.89 -9.82 12.15
N VAL A 111 -6.89 -10.56 12.62
CA VAL A 111 -5.48 -10.20 12.56
C VAL A 111 -4.74 -11.34 11.87
N GLY A 112 -3.72 -11.02 11.09
CA GLY A 112 -2.91 -11.98 10.37
C GLY A 112 -1.55 -11.41 10.04
N HIS A 113 -0.74 -12.20 9.37
CA HIS A 113 0.53 -11.75 8.82
C HIS A 113 0.69 -12.23 7.38
N MET A 114 1.37 -11.41 6.59
CA MET A 114 1.80 -11.76 5.26
C MET A 114 2.88 -12.84 5.37
N VAL A 115 2.66 -13.93 4.65
CA VAL A 115 3.60 -14.99 4.42
C VAL A 115 4.05 -14.85 2.98
N LYS A 116 5.36 -14.66 2.76
CA LYS A 116 5.92 -14.72 1.40
C LYS A 116 5.60 -16.08 0.83
N SER A 117 5.06 -16.11 -0.38
CA SER A 117 4.89 -17.37 -1.10
C SER A 117 6.28 -17.96 -1.33
N ARG A 118 6.54 -19.16 -0.81
CA ARG A 118 7.74 -19.92 -1.16
C ARG A 118 7.51 -20.53 -2.53
N TYR A 119 7.84 -19.79 -3.58
CA TYR A 119 8.10 -20.35 -4.90
C TYR A 119 9.59 -20.21 -5.18
#